data_AF-A0A7L3W5P7-F1
#
_entry.id   AF-A0A7L3W5P7-F1
#
_cell.length_a   1.000
_cell.length_b   1.000
_cell.length_c   1.000
_cell.angle_alpha   90.00
_cell.angle_beta   90.00
_cell.angle_gamma   90.00
#
_symmetry.space_group_name_H-M   'P 1'
#
loop_
_entity.id
_entity.type
_entity.pdbx_description
1 polymer ?
#
loop_
_entity_poly.entity_id
_entity_poly.type
_entity_poly.pdbx_seq_one_letter_code
_entity_poly.pdbx_strand_id
1 'polypeptide(L)'
;LSTDEITASFRRFGPLIVDWPHKAESKSYFPPKGYAFLLFQDESSVQALIDACIEEDGKLYLCVSSPTIKDKPVQIRPWNLSDSDFVMDGSQPLDPRKTIFVGGVPRPLRAVELAMIMDRLYGGVCYAGIDTDPELKYPKGAGRVAFSNQQSYIAAISARFVQLQHGEIDKRVEVKPYVLDDQLCDECQGARCGGKFAPFFCANVTCLQYYCEYCWAAIHSRAGREFHKPLVKEGGDRPRHISFRWN
;
A
#
# COMPACT_ATOMS: atom_id res chain seq x y z
N LEU A 1 5.56 -22.81 17.48
CA LEU A 1 6.62 -21.99 18.10
C LEU A 1 5.95 -20.79 18.74
N SER A 2 6.26 -20.49 19.99
CA SER A 2 5.85 -19.28 20.69
C SER A 2 6.69 -18.07 20.25
N THR A 3 6.28 -16.84 20.62
CA THR A 3 7.09 -15.63 20.43
C THR A 3 8.52 -15.81 20.93
N ASP A 4 8.68 -16.38 22.12
CA ASP A 4 9.98 -16.50 22.77
C ASP A 4 10.87 -17.51 22.05
N GLU A 5 10.30 -18.63 21.60
CA GLU A 5 11.01 -19.64 20.81
C GLU A 5 11.44 -19.08 19.44
N ILE A 6 10.58 -18.29 18.79
CA ILE A 6 10.92 -17.60 17.54
C ILE A 6 12.05 -16.60 17.82
N THR A 7 11.89 -15.75 18.83
CA THR A 7 12.88 -14.74 19.20
C THR A 7 14.24 -15.39 19.49
N ALA A 8 14.28 -16.44 20.30
CA ALA A 8 15.50 -17.18 20.62
C ALA A 8 16.16 -17.77 19.36
N SER A 9 15.36 -18.31 18.43
CA SER A 9 15.86 -18.93 17.19
C SER A 9 16.50 -17.94 16.22
N PHE A 10 16.00 -16.70 16.18
CA PHE A 10 16.41 -15.69 15.19
C PHE A 10 17.32 -14.60 15.77
N ARG A 11 17.39 -14.45 17.09
CA ARG A 11 18.27 -13.46 17.77
C ARG A 11 19.76 -13.69 17.49
N ARG A 12 20.15 -14.89 17.05
CA ARG A 12 21.52 -15.19 16.59
C ARG A 12 21.96 -14.34 15.38
N PHE A 13 21.01 -13.81 14.60
CA PHE A 13 21.32 -12.95 13.45
C PHE A 13 21.37 -11.46 13.82
N GLY A 14 20.77 -11.06 14.94
CA GLY A 14 20.76 -9.69 15.42
C GLY A 14 19.54 -9.36 16.29
N PRO A 15 19.46 -8.12 16.84
CA PRO A 15 18.28 -7.64 17.56
C PRO A 15 17.06 -7.60 16.65
N LEU A 16 15.94 -8.16 17.12
CA LEU A 16 14.69 -8.23 16.36
C LEU A 16 13.45 -8.10 17.23
N ILE A 17 12.34 -7.72 16.59
CA ILE A 17 10.98 -7.77 17.12
C ILE A 17 10.19 -8.81 16.31
N VAL A 18 9.45 -9.66 17.01
CA VAL A 18 8.51 -10.60 16.38
C VAL A 18 7.10 -10.02 16.47
N ASP A 19 6.42 -9.85 15.34
CA ASP A 19 5.07 -9.29 15.29
C ASP A 19 4.11 -10.11 14.40
N TRP A 20 2.81 -9.92 14.56
CA TRP A 20 1.76 -10.43 13.68
C TRP A 20 0.47 -9.62 13.87
N PRO A 21 -0.48 -9.68 12.92
CA PRO A 21 -1.70 -8.88 13.01
C PRO A 21 -2.48 -9.16 14.32
N HIS A 22 -2.91 -8.11 15.01
CA HIS A 22 -3.65 -8.18 16.28
C HIS A 22 -2.89 -8.83 17.46
N LYS A 23 -1.55 -8.85 17.42
CA LYS A 23 -0.74 -9.38 18.53
C LYS A 23 -1.00 -8.68 19.86
N ALA A 24 -1.00 -7.34 19.86
CA ALA A 24 -1.21 -6.52 21.06
C ALA A 24 -2.60 -6.72 21.70
N GLU A 25 -3.62 -6.95 20.87
CA GLU A 25 -5.02 -7.12 21.30
C GLU A 25 -5.29 -8.54 21.83
N SER A 26 -4.71 -9.56 21.18
CA SER A 26 -5.01 -10.96 21.49
C SER A 26 -4.27 -11.51 22.71
N LYS A 27 -3.19 -10.86 23.19
CA LYS A 27 -2.26 -11.37 24.22
C LYS A 27 -1.78 -12.81 23.96
N SER A 28 -1.92 -13.30 22.72
CA SER A 28 -1.51 -14.64 22.35
C SER A 28 0.00 -14.71 22.26
N TYR A 29 0.61 -15.76 22.81
CA TYR A 29 2.03 -16.05 22.61
C TYR A 29 2.31 -16.75 21.30
N PHE A 30 1.28 -17.25 20.60
CA PHE A 30 1.39 -18.03 19.38
C PHE A 30 0.79 -17.29 18.18
N PRO A 31 1.46 -17.29 17.02
CA PRO A 31 0.90 -16.70 15.81
C PRO A 31 -0.30 -17.54 15.32
N PRO A 32 -1.51 -16.96 15.22
CA PRO A 32 -2.74 -17.74 15.03
C PRO A 32 -2.88 -18.35 13.63
N LYS A 33 -2.16 -17.83 12.64
CA LYS A 33 -2.22 -18.26 11.23
C LYS A 33 -0.96 -18.99 10.75
N GLY A 34 -0.09 -19.40 11.69
CA GLY A 34 1.14 -20.13 11.35
C GLY A 34 2.25 -19.29 10.71
N TYR A 35 2.11 -17.97 10.64
CA TYR A 35 3.16 -17.05 10.18
C TYR A 35 3.37 -15.91 11.17
N ALA A 36 4.57 -15.33 11.17
CA ALA A 36 4.93 -14.14 11.94
C ALA A 36 5.85 -13.24 11.10
N PHE A 37 5.99 -11.99 11.49
CA PHE A 37 6.92 -11.03 10.92
C PHE A 37 8.14 -10.90 11.83
N LEU A 38 9.33 -10.90 11.23
CA LEU A 38 10.59 -10.59 11.90
C LEU A 38 11.00 -9.19 11.47
N LEU A 39 11.15 -8.28 12.43
CA LEU A 39 11.60 -6.90 12.21
C LEU A 39 12.99 -6.77 12.84
N PHE A 40 14.02 -6.85 12.01
CA PHE A 40 15.40 -6.62 12.44
C PHE A 40 15.70 -5.13 12.52
N GLN A 41 16.57 -4.74 13.45
CA GLN A 41 17.04 -3.35 13.53
C GLN A 41 18.00 -2.99 12.39
N ASP A 42 18.80 -3.97 11.95
CA ASP A 42 19.87 -3.77 10.97
C ASP A 42 19.66 -4.64 9.72
N GLU A 43 19.89 -4.06 8.55
CA GLU A 43 19.84 -4.74 7.24
C GLU A 43 20.84 -5.91 7.19
N SER A 44 22.03 -5.76 7.78
CA SER A 44 23.04 -6.83 7.86
C SER A 44 22.53 -8.07 8.59
N SER A 45 21.60 -7.92 9.54
CA SER A 45 20.98 -9.04 10.25
C SER A 45 20.04 -9.83 9.32
N VAL A 46 19.33 -9.12 8.45
CA VAL A 46 18.48 -9.75 7.41
C VAL A 46 19.34 -10.50 6.41
N GLN A 47 20.46 -9.91 5.97
CA GLN A 47 21.40 -10.57 5.07
C GLN A 47 21.99 -11.84 5.71
N ALA A 48 22.46 -11.76 6.96
CA ALA A 48 22.99 -12.92 7.68
C ALA A 48 21.95 -14.04 7.86
N LEU A 49 20.67 -13.69 8.05
CA LEU A 49 19.58 -14.66 8.07
C LEU A 49 19.40 -15.33 6.69
N ILE A 50 19.39 -14.54 5.61
CA ILE A 50 19.25 -15.06 4.23
C ILE A 50 20.41 -15.99 3.90
N ASP A 51 21.64 -15.60 4.21
CA ASP A 51 22.85 -16.39 3.95
C ASP A 51 22.86 -17.73 4.70
N ALA A 52 22.17 -17.81 5.83
CA ALA A 52 22.01 -19.03 6.62
C ALA A 52 20.83 -19.91 6.17
N CYS A 53 19.99 -19.44 5.24
CA CYS A 53 18.86 -20.21 4.74
C CYS A 53 19.31 -21.25 3.70
N ILE A 54 18.54 -22.33 3.64
CA ILE A 54 18.59 -23.33 2.58
C ILE A 54 17.62 -22.87 1.49
N GLU A 55 18.09 -22.76 0.25
CA GLU A 55 17.25 -22.45 -0.90
C GLU A 55 16.73 -23.73 -1.56
N GLU A 56 15.42 -23.83 -1.71
CA GLU A 56 14.73 -24.94 -2.38
C GLU A 56 13.56 -24.38 -3.20
N ASP A 57 13.51 -24.68 -4.50
CA ASP A 57 12.49 -24.16 -5.44
C ASP A 57 12.31 -22.62 -5.41
N GLY A 58 13.42 -21.88 -5.26
CA GLY A 58 13.41 -20.42 -5.17
C GLY A 58 12.78 -19.87 -3.87
N LYS A 59 12.62 -20.73 -2.86
CA LYS A 59 12.13 -20.36 -1.52
C LYS A 59 13.25 -20.57 -0.51
N LEU A 60 13.33 -19.67 0.46
CA LEU A 60 14.29 -19.76 1.55
C LEU A 60 13.67 -20.49 2.73
N TYR A 61 14.43 -21.41 3.32
CA TYR A 61 14.04 -22.17 4.50
C TYR A 61 15.11 -22.12 5.57
N LEU A 62 14.69 -22.06 6.83
CA LEU A 62 15.57 -22.23 7.98
C LEU A 62 14.98 -23.29 8.90
N CYS A 63 15.81 -24.22 9.38
CA CYS A 63 15.37 -25.15 10.41
C CYS A 63 15.42 -24.49 11.78
N VAL A 64 14.33 -24.59 12.52
CA VAL A 64 14.19 -24.09 13.88
C VAL A 64 13.73 -25.20 14.81
N SER A 65 14.29 -25.20 16.01
CA SER A 65 14.04 -26.22 17.03
C SER A 65 13.51 -25.57 18.30
N SER A 66 12.60 -26.25 18.98
CA SER A 66 12.07 -25.93 20.30
C SER A 66 12.11 -27.17 21.20
N PRO A 67 11.82 -27.05 22.51
CA PRO A 67 11.83 -28.19 23.43
C PRO A 67 10.93 -29.36 22.97
N THR A 68 9.87 -29.08 22.22
CA THR A 68 8.87 -30.07 21.76
C THR A 68 8.96 -30.39 20.27
N ILE A 69 9.65 -29.57 19.47
CA ILE A 69 9.71 -29.70 18.01
C ILE A 69 11.17 -29.61 17.59
N LYS A 70 11.69 -30.63 16.92
CA LYS A 70 13.06 -30.61 16.37
C LYS A 70 13.04 -30.35 14.87
N ASP A 71 14.00 -29.55 14.41
CA ASP A 71 14.34 -29.31 13.01
C ASP A 71 13.14 -29.01 12.12
N LYS A 72 12.21 -28.19 12.63
CA LYS A 72 11.06 -27.77 11.85
C LYS A 72 11.52 -26.79 10.77
N PRO A 73 11.35 -27.11 9.47
CA PRO A 73 11.61 -26.15 8.42
C PRO A 73 10.58 -25.03 8.49
N VAL A 74 11.04 -23.79 8.56
CA VAL A 74 10.19 -22.60 8.42
C VAL A 74 10.60 -21.83 7.17
N GLN A 75 9.61 -21.37 6.41
CA GLN A 75 9.86 -20.58 5.23
C GLN A 75 10.21 -19.13 5.63
N ILE A 76 11.31 -18.61 5.10
CA ILE A 76 11.73 -17.23 5.23
C ILE A 76 11.37 -16.49 3.94
N ARG A 77 10.67 -15.37 4.06
CA ARG A 77 10.23 -14.53 2.93
C ARG A 77 10.64 -13.09 3.19
N PRO A 78 11.86 -12.67 2.78
CA PRO A 78 12.27 -11.28 2.92
C PRO A 78 11.43 -10.38 2.01
N TRP A 79 11.26 -9.12 2.41
CA TRP A 79 10.69 -8.10 1.52
C TRP A 79 11.83 -7.45 0.75
N ASN A 80 11.80 -7.53 -0.58
CA ASN A 80 12.79 -6.86 -1.41
C ASN A 80 12.36 -5.41 -1.64
N LEU A 81 13.28 -4.47 -1.39
CA LEU A 81 13.01 -3.05 -1.63
C LEU A 81 12.72 -2.76 -3.11
N SER A 82 13.27 -3.55 -4.04
CA SER A 82 12.94 -3.38 -5.47
C SER A 82 11.48 -3.74 -5.81
N ASP A 83 10.78 -4.46 -4.93
CA ASP A 83 9.39 -4.85 -5.15
C ASP A 83 8.38 -3.76 -4.70
N SER A 84 8.85 -2.65 -4.13
CA SER A 84 8.00 -1.56 -3.65
C SER A 84 7.42 -0.71 -4.76
N ASP A 85 8.09 -0.60 -5.90
CA ASP A 85 7.71 0.30 -6.98
C ASP A 85 7.95 -0.38 -8.33
N PHE A 86 7.05 -0.15 -9.28
CA PHE A 86 7.16 -0.69 -10.63
C PHE A 86 6.63 0.32 -11.65
N VAL A 87 7.46 0.58 -12.67
CA VAL A 87 7.10 1.42 -13.82
C VAL A 87 6.84 0.50 -15.00
N MET A 88 5.61 0.49 -15.50
CA MET A 88 5.20 -0.30 -16.67
C MET A 88 5.49 0.45 -17.98
N ASP A 89 5.23 1.76 -17.98
CA ASP A 89 5.53 2.66 -19.10
C ASP A 89 6.20 3.92 -18.54
N GLY A 90 7.50 4.09 -18.84
CA GLY A 90 8.29 5.25 -18.44
C GLY A 90 8.32 6.38 -19.47
N SER A 91 7.62 6.22 -20.60
CA SER A 91 7.62 7.22 -21.67
C SER A 91 6.74 8.44 -21.38
N GLN A 92 5.76 8.28 -20.48
CA GLN A 92 4.81 9.32 -20.11
C GLN A 92 5.06 9.83 -18.69
N PRO A 93 4.98 11.15 -18.45
CA PRO A 93 5.03 11.68 -17.10
C PRO A 93 3.86 11.14 -16.28
N LEU A 94 4.15 10.68 -15.06
CA LEU A 94 3.12 10.23 -14.12
C LEU A 94 2.29 11.42 -13.67
N ASP A 95 0.97 11.30 -13.82
CA ASP A 95 0.01 12.29 -13.32
C ASP A 95 -0.57 11.78 -11.99
N PRO A 96 -0.23 12.42 -10.85
CA PRO A 96 -0.73 12.03 -9.55
C PRO A 96 -2.27 12.09 -9.46
N ARG A 97 -2.94 12.89 -10.30
CA ARG A 97 -4.41 13.00 -10.32
C ARG A 97 -5.10 11.82 -10.99
N LYS A 98 -4.38 11.03 -11.78
CA LYS A 98 -4.84 9.75 -12.35
C LYS A 98 -4.38 8.55 -11.51
N THR A 99 -4.08 8.76 -10.23
CA THR A 99 -3.65 7.72 -9.31
C THR A 99 -4.79 7.28 -8.40
N ILE A 100 -4.91 5.97 -8.20
CA ILE A 100 -5.82 5.35 -7.23
C ILE A 100 -5.03 4.85 -6.03
N PHE A 101 -5.69 4.83 -4.88
CA PHE A 101 -5.29 4.10 -3.69
C PHE A 101 -6.00 2.74 -3.66
N VAL A 102 -5.25 1.69 -3.32
CA VAL A 102 -5.72 0.30 -3.23
C VAL A 102 -5.49 -0.19 -1.80
N GLY A 103 -6.56 -0.22 -1.01
CA GLY A 103 -6.54 -0.62 0.38
C GLY A 103 -6.77 -2.13 0.55
N GLY A 104 -6.00 -2.76 1.43
CA GLY A 104 -6.18 -4.15 1.80
C GLY A 104 -5.46 -5.15 0.89
N VAL A 105 -4.48 -4.73 0.10
CA VAL A 105 -3.68 -5.67 -0.71
C VAL A 105 -2.97 -6.71 0.18
N PRO A 106 -2.75 -7.95 -0.30
CA PRO A 106 -1.92 -8.93 0.42
C PRO A 106 -0.51 -8.36 0.66
N ARG A 107 0.04 -8.50 1.88
CA ARG A 107 1.39 -8.01 2.19
C ARG A 107 2.51 -8.60 1.31
N PRO A 108 2.43 -9.86 0.83
CA PRO A 108 3.44 -10.38 -0.09
C PRO A 108 3.30 -9.90 -1.54
N LEU A 109 2.24 -9.15 -1.88
CA LEU A 109 2.01 -8.68 -3.24
C LEU A 109 3.08 -7.65 -3.63
N ARG A 110 3.72 -7.86 -4.77
CA ARG A 110 4.73 -6.96 -5.32
C ARG A 110 4.11 -5.89 -6.21
N ALA A 111 4.78 -4.75 -6.37
CA ALA A 111 4.29 -3.65 -7.20
C ALA A 111 4.04 -4.09 -8.66
N VAL A 112 4.93 -4.90 -9.23
CA VAL A 112 4.78 -5.45 -10.59
C VAL A 112 3.51 -6.30 -10.73
N GLU A 113 3.18 -7.09 -9.72
CA GLU A 113 1.98 -7.95 -9.73
C GLU A 113 0.71 -7.10 -9.62
N LEU A 114 0.71 -6.10 -8.74
CA LEU A 114 -0.39 -5.14 -8.64
C LEU A 114 -0.61 -4.40 -9.96
N ALA A 115 0.47 -3.94 -10.61
CA ALA A 115 0.41 -3.28 -11.90
C ALA A 115 -0.22 -4.19 -12.96
N MET A 116 0.28 -5.42 -13.10
CA MET A 116 -0.21 -6.39 -14.09
C MET A 116 -1.68 -6.76 -13.86
N ILE A 117 -2.12 -6.94 -12.61
CA ILE A 117 -3.52 -7.26 -12.32
C ILE A 117 -4.41 -6.08 -12.70
N MET A 118 -4.04 -4.86 -12.33
CA MET A 118 -4.84 -3.67 -12.62
C MET A 118 -4.86 -3.33 -14.11
N ASP A 119 -3.76 -3.56 -14.82
CA ASP A 119 -3.69 -3.36 -16.26
C ASP A 119 -4.58 -4.35 -17.02
N ARG A 120 -4.64 -5.61 -16.59
CA ARG A 120 -5.58 -6.59 -17.17
C ARG A 120 -7.04 -6.20 -16.94
N LEU A 121 -7.35 -5.53 -15.82
CA LEU A 121 -8.73 -5.17 -15.46
C LEU A 121 -9.19 -3.87 -16.15
N TYR A 122 -8.31 -2.87 -16.24
CA TYR A 122 -8.69 -1.50 -16.65
C TYR A 122 -7.85 -0.95 -17.80
N GLY A 123 -6.71 -1.57 -18.11
CA GLY A 123 -5.73 -1.10 -19.08
C GLY A 123 -5.03 0.19 -18.68
N GLY A 124 -3.94 0.50 -19.38
CA GLY A 124 -3.27 1.80 -19.29
C GLY A 124 -2.65 2.09 -17.94
N VAL A 125 -2.20 1.06 -17.20
CA VAL A 125 -1.38 1.28 -16.00
C VAL A 125 0.01 1.72 -16.44
N CYS A 126 0.50 2.84 -15.90
CA CYS A 126 1.87 3.29 -16.13
C CYS A 126 2.79 3.02 -14.95
N TYR A 127 2.23 2.96 -13.74
CA TYR A 127 3.00 2.75 -12.52
C TYR A 127 2.16 2.11 -11.41
N ALA A 128 2.80 1.29 -10.58
CA ALA A 128 2.25 0.86 -9.30
C ALA A 128 3.30 0.94 -8.19
N GLY A 129 2.83 1.14 -6.97
CA GLY A 129 3.66 1.11 -5.77
C GLY A 129 2.95 0.41 -4.62
N ILE A 130 3.71 -0.24 -3.76
CA ILE A 130 3.27 -0.83 -2.50
C ILE A 130 3.61 0.15 -1.39
N ASP A 131 2.62 0.49 -0.57
CA ASP A 131 2.82 1.39 0.56
C ASP A 131 3.52 0.64 1.69
N THR A 132 4.76 1.05 1.95
CA THR A 132 5.59 0.51 3.02
C THR A 132 5.59 1.45 4.24
N ASP A 133 5.87 0.89 5.41
CA ASP A 133 6.19 1.70 6.59
C ASP A 133 7.42 2.58 6.32
N PRO A 134 7.40 3.89 6.65
CA PRO A 134 8.54 4.77 6.41
C PRO A 134 9.80 4.37 7.18
N GLU A 135 9.66 3.78 8.38
CA GLU A 135 10.76 3.38 9.25
C GLU A 135 11.17 1.94 8.93
N LEU A 136 10.21 1.01 8.92
CA LEU A 136 10.49 -0.42 8.76
C LEU A 136 10.66 -0.87 7.31
N LYS A 137 10.34 0.01 6.34
CA LYS A 137 10.34 -0.28 4.90
C LYS A 137 9.56 -1.55 4.51
N TYR A 138 8.56 -1.91 5.32
CA TYR A 138 7.79 -3.14 5.17
C TYR A 138 6.35 -2.88 4.70
N PRO A 139 5.75 -3.72 3.83
CA PRO A 139 4.40 -3.52 3.31
C PRO A 139 3.31 -3.44 4.40
N LYS A 140 2.48 -2.40 4.30
CA LYS A 140 1.33 -2.20 5.22
C LYS A 140 0.04 -2.86 4.73
N GLY A 141 0.04 -3.46 3.54
CA GLY A 141 -1.17 -3.99 2.91
C GLY A 141 -2.01 -2.92 2.23
N ALA A 142 -1.35 -1.90 1.69
CA ALA A 142 -1.93 -0.90 0.79
C ALA A 142 -0.98 -0.66 -0.40
N GLY A 143 -1.50 -0.07 -1.46
CA GLY A 143 -0.71 0.32 -2.62
C GLY A 143 -1.38 1.43 -3.42
N ARG A 144 -0.70 1.86 -4.47
CA ARG A 144 -1.11 2.93 -5.38
C ARG A 144 -0.90 2.49 -6.82
N VAL A 145 -1.78 2.94 -7.71
CA VAL A 145 -1.70 2.60 -9.14
C VAL A 145 -2.03 3.85 -9.94
N ALA A 146 -1.14 4.23 -10.83
CA ALA A 146 -1.30 5.37 -11.72
C ALA A 146 -1.66 4.90 -13.13
N PHE A 147 -2.60 5.63 -13.76
CA PHE A 147 -3.05 5.35 -15.11
C PHE A 147 -2.58 6.44 -16.09
N SER A 148 -2.26 6.00 -17.31
CA SER A 148 -1.88 6.90 -18.41
C SER A 148 -3.06 7.69 -18.96
N ASN A 149 -4.29 7.19 -18.79
CA ASN A 149 -5.50 7.79 -19.36
C ASN A 149 -6.63 7.91 -18.31
N GLN A 150 -7.53 8.88 -18.54
CA GLN A 150 -8.61 9.19 -17.62
C GLN A 150 -9.72 8.13 -17.61
N GLN A 151 -9.93 7.42 -18.72
CA GLN A 151 -10.96 6.39 -18.84
C GLN A 151 -10.68 5.20 -17.89
N SER A 152 -9.44 4.69 -17.89
CA SER A 152 -9.00 3.62 -16.99
C SER A 152 -9.05 4.03 -15.53
N TYR A 153 -8.63 5.27 -15.21
CA TYR A 153 -8.75 5.84 -13.87
C TYR A 153 -10.20 5.86 -13.37
N ILE A 154 -11.14 6.40 -14.17
CA ILE A 154 -12.56 6.47 -13.79
C ILE A 154 -13.16 5.06 -13.67
N ALA A 155 -12.82 4.14 -14.57
CA ALA A 155 -13.28 2.75 -14.52
C ALA A 155 -12.85 2.07 -13.20
N ALA A 156 -11.59 2.27 -12.79
CA ALA A 156 -11.08 1.72 -11.53
C ALA A 156 -11.78 2.30 -10.30
N ILE A 157 -11.97 3.63 -10.24
CA ILE A 157 -12.69 4.27 -9.13
C ILE A 157 -14.15 3.82 -9.07
N SER A 158 -14.80 3.69 -10.22
CA SER A 158 -16.22 3.28 -10.30
C SER A 158 -16.44 1.87 -9.77
N ALA A 159 -15.45 0.98 -9.90
CA ALA A 159 -15.54 -0.38 -9.40
C ALA A 159 -15.62 -0.43 -7.86
N ARG A 160 -14.94 0.49 -7.17
CA ARG A 160 -14.83 0.62 -5.69
C ARG A 160 -14.22 -0.58 -4.96
N PHE A 161 -14.48 -1.81 -5.41
CA PHE A 161 -13.91 -3.03 -4.89
C PHE A 161 -13.47 -3.93 -6.04
N VAL A 162 -12.33 -4.58 -5.87
CA VAL A 162 -11.73 -5.49 -6.85
C VAL A 162 -11.35 -6.78 -6.15
N GLN A 163 -11.52 -7.92 -6.83
CA GLN A 163 -10.95 -9.18 -6.35
C GLN A 163 -9.52 -9.29 -6.83
N LEU A 164 -8.57 -9.38 -5.90
CA LEU A 164 -7.17 -9.64 -6.21
C LEU A 164 -6.85 -11.10 -5.86
N GLN A 165 -6.37 -11.82 -6.87
CA GLN A 165 -5.83 -13.16 -6.71
C GLN A 165 -4.30 -13.11 -6.74
N HIS A 166 -3.66 -13.62 -5.69
CA HIS A 166 -2.21 -13.74 -5.58
C HIS A 166 -1.86 -15.10 -4.98
N GLY A 167 -1.44 -16.04 -5.83
CA GLY A 167 -1.27 -17.44 -5.43
C GLY A 167 -2.58 -18.02 -4.91
N GLU A 168 -2.57 -18.55 -3.69
CA GLU A 168 -3.75 -19.09 -3.00
C GLU A 168 -4.58 -18.01 -2.28
N ILE A 169 -4.14 -16.75 -2.30
CA ILE A 169 -4.83 -15.64 -1.64
C ILE A 169 -5.83 -15.05 -2.62
N ASP A 170 -7.12 -15.18 -2.31
CA ASP A 170 -8.20 -14.41 -2.93
C ASP A 170 -8.71 -13.37 -1.93
N LYS A 171 -8.60 -12.09 -2.30
CA LYS A 171 -8.95 -10.99 -1.40
C LYS A 171 -9.65 -9.86 -2.14
N ARG A 172 -10.79 -9.47 -1.58
CA ARG A 172 -11.49 -8.26 -1.98
C ARG A 172 -10.79 -7.03 -1.42
N VAL A 173 -10.25 -6.20 -2.30
CA VAL A 173 -9.58 -4.94 -1.96
C VAL A 173 -10.48 -3.74 -2.26
N GLU A 174 -10.24 -2.64 -1.57
CA GLU A 174 -10.96 -1.39 -1.76
C GLU A 174 -10.16 -0.43 -2.63
N VAL A 175 -10.82 0.19 -3.61
CA VAL A 175 -10.23 1.19 -4.51
C VAL A 175 -10.83 2.55 -4.20
N LYS A 176 -9.96 3.55 -4.05
CA LYS A 176 -10.32 4.95 -3.75
C LYS A 176 -9.47 5.91 -4.58
N PRO A 177 -9.94 7.14 -4.87
CA PRO A 177 -9.07 8.17 -5.43
C PRO A 177 -7.88 8.45 -4.53
N TYR A 178 -6.69 8.59 -5.10
CA TYR A 178 -5.54 9.11 -4.38
C TYR A 178 -5.70 10.63 -4.24
N VAL A 179 -5.81 11.11 -3.01
CA VAL A 179 -6.08 12.54 -2.72
C VAL A 179 -4.76 13.25 -2.43
N LEU A 180 -4.54 14.38 -3.10
CA LEU A 180 -3.33 15.20 -3.05
C LEU A 180 -3.54 16.44 -2.19
N ASP A 181 -2.51 16.86 -1.47
CA ASP A 181 -2.60 17.92 -0.46
C ASP A 181 -2.52 19.35 -1.00
N ASP A 182 -1.93 19.53 -2.18
CA ASP A 182 -1.49 20.79 -2.75
C ASP A 182 -2.29 21.22 -4.00
N GLN A 183 -3.51 20.70 -4.15
CA GLN A 183 -4.33 20.99 -5.32
C GLN A 183 -5.14 22.28 -5.13
N LEU A 184 -5.12 23.14 -6.13
CA LEU A 184 -6.03 24.29 -6.21
C LEU A 184 -7.45 23.83 -6.52
N CYS A 185 -8.42 24.71 -6.27
CA CYS A 185 -9.80 24.45 -6.66
C CYS A 185 -9.92 24.35 -8.18
N ASP A 186 -10.48 23.26 -8.69
CA ASP A 186 -10.58 23.02 -10.14
C ASP A 186 -11.52 24.03 -10.83
N GLU A 187 -12.45 24.63 -10.08
CA GLU A 187 -13.45 25.57 -10.59
C GLU A 187 -12.99 27.03 -10.67
N CYS A 188 -12.21 27.47 -9.69
CA CYS A 188 -11.79 28.88 -9.59
C CYS A 188 -10.29 29.08 -9.57
N GLN A 189 -9.50 28.00 -9.58
CA GLN A 189 -8.03 28.03 -9.60
C GLN A 189 -7.45 28.90 -8.47
N GLY A 190 -8.09 28.90 -7.29
CA GLY A 190 -7.67 29.70 -6.13
C GLY A 190 -8.20 31.14 -6.09
N ALA A 191 -8.82 31.64 -7.16
CA ALA A 191 -9.26 33.03 -7.26
C ALA A 191 -10.27 33.45 -6.19
N ARG A 192 -11.13 32.52 -5.74
CA ARG A 192 -12.15 32.78 -4.71
C ARG A 192 -11.70 32.47 -3.27
N CYS A 193 -10.46 32.03 -3.08
CA CYS A 193 -9.93 31.63 -1.76
C CYS A 193 -8.53 32.17 -1.49
N GLY A 194 -8.14 33.28 -2.15
CA GLY A 194 -6.86 33.94 -1.94
C GLY A 194 -5.65 33.07 -2.27
N GLY A 195 -5.77 32.20 -3.29
CA GLY A 195 -4.70 31.28 -3.71
C GLY A 195 -4.50 30.07 -2.80
N LYS A 196 -5.32 29.88 -1.76
CA LYS A 196 -5.24 28.70 -0.88
C LYS A 196 -5.61 27.42 -1.64
N PHE A 197 -4.98 26.31 -1.25
CA PHE A 197 -5.33 24.97 -1.72
C PHE A 197 -6.77 24.59 -1.32
N ALA A 198 -7.38 23.75 -2.14
CA ALA A 198 -8.72 23.25 -1.91
C ALA A 198 -8.77 22.31 -0.68
N PRO A 199 -9.62 22.61 0.32
CA PRO A 199 -9.80 21.77 1.50
C PRO A 199 -10.65 20.53 1.22
N PHE A 200 -11.43 20.53 0.13
CA PHE A 200 -12.37 19.46 -0.20
C PHE A 200 -12.01 18.76 -1.51
N PHE A 201 -12.14 17.44 -1.50
CA PHE A 201 -12.16 16.61 -2.70
C PHE A 201 -13.49 15.86 -2.80
N CYS A 202 -14.18 15.95 -3.94
CA CYS A 202 -15.38 15.17 -4.20
C CYS A 202 -15.02 13.84 -4.87
N ALA A 203 -15.14 12.74 -4.14
CA ALA A 203 -14.85 11.40 -4.65
C ALA A 203 -15.99 10.78 -5.49
N ASN A 204 -17.07 11.52 -5.76
CA ASN A 204 -18.10 11.04 -6.67
C ASN A 204 -17.55 11.03 -8.11
N VAL A 205 -17.81 9.96 -8.85
CA VAL A 205 -17.35 9.75 -10.23
C VAL A 205 -17.78 10.85 -11.21
N THR A 206 -18.88 11.55 -10.94
CA THR A 206 -19.33 12.68 -11.77
C THR A 206 -18.59 13.99 -11.46
N CYS A 207 -17.78 14.01 -10.41
CA CYS A 207 -17.00 15.17 -9.97
C CYS A 207 -15.50 14.89 -10.05
N LEU A 208 -14.96 14.01 -9.20
CA LEU A 208 -13.52 13.71 -9.08
C LEU A 208 -12.64 14.97 -9.09
N GLN A 209 -13.05 15.97 -8.31
CA GLN A 209 -12.54 17.33 -8.36
C GLN A 209 -12.29 17.91 -6.97
N TYR A 210 -11.35 18.84 -6.92
CA TYR A 210 -10.98 19.64 -5.77
C TYR A 210 -11.77 20.95 -5.75
N TYR A 211 -12.34 21.29 -4.59
CA TYR A 211 -13.17 22.48 -4.42
C TYR A 211 -12.72 23.31 -3.22
N CYS A 212 -12.69 24.64 -3.39
CA CYS A 212 -12.71 25.55 -2.26
C CYS A 212 -14.10 25.58 -1.62
N GLU A 213 -14.21 26.10 -0.40
CA GLU A 213 -15.48 26.15 0.34
C GLU A 213 -16.62 26.80 -0.45
N TYR A 214 -16.34 27.95 -1.09
CA TYR A 214 -17.33 28.65 -1.91
C TYR A 214 -17.79 27.83 -3.12
N CYS A 215 -16.87 27.23 -3.86
CA CYS A 215 -17.22 26.45 -5.06
C CYS A 215 -17.92 25.14 -4.68
N TRP A 216 -17.53 24.52 -3.57
CA TRP A 216 -18.20 23.33 -3.04
C TRP A 216 -19.68 23.65 -2.77
N ALA A 217 -19.96 24.69 -1.99
CA ALA A 217 -21.32 25.08 -1.65
C ALA A 217 -22.15 25.45 -2.89
N ALA A 218 -21.57 26.18 -3.84
CA ALA A 218 -22.26 26.61 -5.06
C ALA A 218 -22.60 25.45 -6.02
N ILE A 219 -21.79 24.39 -6.04
CA ILE A 219 -21.95 23.26 -6.97
C ILE A 219 -22.75 22.13 -6.35
N HIS A 220 -22.51 21.81 -5.09
CA HIS A 220 -23.16 20.69 -4.38
C HIS A 220 -24.48 21.07 -3.72
N SER A 221 -24.94 22.32 -3.83
CA SER A 221 -26.33 22.70 -3.53
C SER A 221 -27.29 22.48 -4.71
N ARG A 222 -26.77 22.16 -5.90
CA ARG A 222 -27.58 21.92 -7.11
C ARG A 222 -28.18 20.51 -7.07
N ALA A 223 -29.39 20.38 -7.61
CA ALA A 223 -30.10 19.11 -7.74
C ALA A 223 -29.24 18.04 -8.44
N GLY A 224 -29.25 16.83 -7.88
CA GLY A 224 -28.43 15.69 -8.30
C GLY A 224 -27.01 15.66 -7.72
N ARG A 225 -26.60 16.62 -6.89
CA ARG A 225 -25.27 16.66 -6.25
C ARG A 225 -25.31 16.86 -4.74
N GLU A 226 -26.49 17.07 -4.17
CA GLU A 226 -26.74 17.31 -2.74
C GLU A 226 -26.31 16.15 -1.83
N PHE A 227 -26.23 14.92 -2.36
CA PHE A 227 -25.80 13.74 -1.62
C PHE A 227 -24.30 13.48 -1.69
N HIS A 228 -23.54 14.28 -2.43
CA HIS A 228 -22.09 14.15 -2.49
C HIS A 228 -21.48 14.57 -1.15
N LYS A 229 -20.52 13.79 -0.65
CA LYS A 229 -19.82 14.08 0.60
C LYS A 229 -18.39 14.53 0.31
N PRO A 230 -17.94 15.67 0.88
CA PRO A 230 -16.57 16.09 0.72
C PRO A 230 -15.68 15.15 1.52
N LEU A 231 -14.58 14.70 0.91
CA LEU A 231 -13.45 14.21 1.67
C LEU A 231 -12.71 15.44 2.19
N VAL A 232 -12.79 15.66 3.49
CA VAL A 232 -12.12 16.75 4.19
C VAL A 232 -10.71 16.29 4.56
N LYS A 233 -9.71 17.10 4.21
CA LYS A 233 -8.33 16.89 4.65
C LYS A 233 -8.24 17.19 6.15
N GLU A 234 -8.34 16.18 7.01
CA GLU A 234 -7.81 16.32 8.37
C GLU A 234 -6.28 16.35 8.26
N GLY A 235 -5.65 17.37 8.85
CA GLY A 235 -4.20 17.61 8.79
C GLY A 235 -3.34 16.60 9.55
N GLY A 236 -3.59 15.30 9.39
CA GLY A 236 -2.89 14.21 10.05
C GLY A 236 -1.99 13.43 9.08
N ASP A 237 -0.68 13.61 9.26
CA ASP A 237 0.37 12.58 9.13
C ASP A 237 0.27 11.56 7.98
N ARG A 238 -0.03 12.03 6.76
CA ARG A 238 0.39 11.29 5.57
C ARG A 238 1.77 11.79 5.17
N PRO A 239 2.72 10.91 4.82
CA PRO A 239 4.07 11.32 4.49
C PRO A 239 4.03 12.38 3.39
N ARG A 240 4.41 13.60 3.77
CA ARG A 240 4.68 14.69 2.84
C ARG A 240 5.86 14.25 1.95
N HIS A 241 5.76 14.58 0.67
CA HIS A 241 6.69 14.29 -0.43
C HIS A 241 6.66 12.87 -0.99
N ILE A 242 5.93 12.71 -2.10
CA ILE A 242 6.38 11.83 -3.19
C ILE A 242 7.43 12.62 -3.97
N SER A 243 8.70 12.42 -3.61
CA SER A 243 9.77 12.70 -4.57
C SER A 243 9.74 11.55 -5.57
N PHE A 244 9.15 11.77 -6.74
CA PHE A 244 9.42 10.90 -7.89
C PHE A 244 10.94 10.99 -8.11
N ARG A 245 11.69 9.97 -7.67
CA ARG A 245 13.11 9.86 -7.98
C ARG A 245 13.18 9.38 -9.43
N TRP A 246 13.25 10.35 -10.33
CA TRP A 246 13.67 10.13 -11.71
C TRP A 246 15.19 9.97 -11.71
N ASN A 247 15.68 8.88 -12.27
CA ASN A 247 17.04 8.82 -12.84
C ASN A 247 16.92 9.09 -14.33
#